data_AF-A0A2W6B0Q4-F1
#
_entry.id   AF-A0A2W6B0Q4-F1
#
_cell.length_a   1.000
_cell.length_b   1.000
_cell.length_c   1.000
_cell.angle_alpha   90.00
_cell.angle_beta   90.00
_cell.angle_gamma   90.00
#
_symmetry.space_group_name_H-M   'P 1'
#
loop_
_entity.id
_entity.type
_entity.pdbx_description
1 polymer ?
#
loop_
_entity_poly.entity_id
_entity_poly.type
_entity_poly.pdbx_seq_one_letter_code
_entity_poly.pdbx_strand_id
1 'polypeptide(L)'
;MRNTLMGELVSEFLGTLVLLAFGDGVVASFVTGRGDVLMITFAWGLAVVMGVYVAGGLSGAHINPAVTIALAARGDLPWGKVLPYILAQVVGAFAGAGLVLIDMGPQIDAKAQALTQATKDLA
;
A
#
# COMPACT_ATOMS: atom_id res chain seq x y z
N MET A 1 26.55 4.86 -4.76
CA MET A 1 25.72 6.01 -5.18
C MET A 1 25.41 6.81 -3.92
N ARG A 2 25.62 8.14 -3.91
CA ARG A 2 25.18 8.97 -2.77
C ARG A 2 23.67 9.11 -2.88
N ASN A 3 22.92 8.30 -2.13
CA ASN A 3 21.48 8.45 -2.05
C ASN A 3 21.20 9.73 -1.25
N THR A 4 20.63 10.74 -1.91
CA THR A 4 20.19 11.95 -1.23
C THR A 4 18.91 11.63 -0.47
N LEU A 5 18.67 12.31 0.65
CA LEU A 5 17.44 12.13 1.43
C LEU A 5 16.20 12.26 0.53
N MET A 6 16.19 13.22 -0.41
CA MET A 6 15.10 13.38 -1.37
C MET A 6 14.88 12.12 -2.24
N GLY A 7 15.94 11.48 -2.72
CA GLY A 7 15.84 10.24 -3.48
C GLY A 7 15.28 9.08 -2.65
N GLU A 8 15.69 8.99 -1.39
CA GLU A 8 15.13 8.01 -0.44
C GLU A 8 13.63 8.25 -0.24
N LEU A 9 13.21 9.49 0.02
CA LEU A 9 11.79 9.83 0.24
C LEU A 9 10.92 9.56 -1.00
N VAL A 10 11.39 9.92 -2.20
CA VAL A 10 10.67 9.61 -3.45
C VAL A 10 10.54 8.10 -3.63
N SER A 11 11.59 7.35 -3.32
CA SER A 11 11.56 5.88 -3.44
C SER A 11 10.62 5.23 -2.43
N GLU A 12 10.57 5.72 -1.17
CA GLU A 12 9.63 5.27 -0.15
C GLU A 12 8.18 5.59 -0.51
N PHE A 13 7.92 6.78 -1.06
CA PHE A 13 6.62 7.16 -1.60
C PHE A 13 6.19 6.22 -2.73
N LEU A 14 7.03 6.03 -3.75
CA LEU A 14 6.70 5.19 -4.92
C LEU A 14 6.57 3.71 -4.55
N GLY A 15 7.45 3.20 -3.70
CA GLY A 15 7.38 1.81 -3.23
C GLY A 15 6.10 1.55 -2.43
N THR A 16 5.72 2.49 -1.57
CA THR A 16 4.47 2.38 -0.78
C THR A 16 3.24 2.55 -1.67
N LEU A 17 3.27 3.47 -2.65
CA LEU A 17 2.20 3.61 -3.65
C LEU A 17 1.96 2.30 -4.39
N VAL A 18 3.01 1.65 -4.88
CA VAL A 18 2.91 0.36 -5.58
C VAL A 18 2.37 -0.71 -4.64
N LEU A 19 2.89 -0.79 -3.41
CA LEU A 19 2.41 -1.74 -2.42
C LEU A 19 0.88 -1.63 -2.21
N LEU A 20 0.37 -0.43 -1.96
CA LEU A 20 -1.05 -0.24 -1.67
C LEU A 20 -1.92 -0.31 -2.93
N ALA A 21 -1.46 0.15 -4.09
CA ALA A 21 -2.23 0.05 -5.32
C ALA A 21 -2.56 -1.42 -5.67
N PHE A 22 -1.59 -2.33 -5.53
CA PHE A 22 -1.81 -3.76 -5.79
C PHE A 22 -2.44 -4.49 -4.61
N GLY A 23 -2.02 -4.19 -3.38
CA GLY A 23 -2.57 -4.80 -2.16
C GLY A 23 -4.05 -4.48 -1.95
N ASP A 24 -4.43 -3.20 -2.03
CA ASP A 24 -5.83 -2.81 -1.90
C ASP A 24 -6.63 -3.17 -3.15
N GLY A 25 -6.00 -3.18 -4.34
CA GLY A 25 -6.65 -3.57 -5.60
C GLY A 25 -7.13 -5.02 -5.61
N VAL A 26 -6.37 -5.96 -5.05
CA VAL A 26 -6.84 -7.35 -4.90
C VAL A 26 -7.98 -7.47 -3.89
N VAL A 27 -7.96 -6.66 -2.82
CA VAL A 27 -9.04 -6.62 -1.83
C VAL A 27 -10.31 -6.04 -2.46
N ALA A 28 -10.20 -4.97 -3.25
CA ALA A 28 -11.29 -4.40 -4.03
C ALA A 28 -11.88 -5.44 -4.99
N SER A 29 -11.04 -6.23 -5.67
CA SER A 29 -11.47 -7.33 -6.53
C SER A 29 -12.22 -8.41 -5.75
N PHE A 30 -11.73 -8.79 -4.56
CA PHE A 30 -12.41 -9.74 -3.68
C PHE A 30 -13.79 -9.26 -3.23
N VAL A 31 -13.90 -8.04 -2.69
CA VAL A 31 -15.18 -7.53 -2.16
C VAL A 31 -16.22 -7.34 -3.26
N THR A 32 -15.79 -7.01 -4.48
CA THR A 32 -16.68 -6.92 -5.66
C THR A 32 -17.08 -8.29 -6.23
N GLY A 33 -16.58 -9.39 -5.67
CA GLY A 33 -16.92 -10.76 -6.05
C GLY A 33 -16.08 -11.34 -7.18
N ARG A 34 -14.89 -10.78 -7.43
CA ARG A 34 -13.97 -11.17 -8.51
C ARG A 34 -12.61 -11.67 -8.00
N GLY A 35 -12.54 -12.17 -6.76
CA GLY A 35 -11.31 -12.70 -6.18
C GLY A 35 -11.60 -13.73 -5.10
N ASP A 36 -10.53 -14.39 -4.63
CA ASP A 36 -10.56 -15.32 -3.51
C ASP A 36 -9.41 -15.04 -2.52
N VAL A 37 -9.40 -15.76 -1.39
CA VAL A 37 -8.40 -15.58 -0.33
C VAL A 37 -6.99 -15.96 -0.78
N LEU A 38 -6.86 -16.89 -1.72
CA LEU A 38 -5.56 -17.30 -2.26
C LEU A 38 -4.96 -16.18 -3.12
N MET A 39 -5.77 -15.55 -3.97
CA MET A 39 -5.41 -14.37 -4.74
C MET A 39 -4.97 -13.23 -3.85
N ILE A 40 -5.71 -12.92 -2.77
CA ILE A 40 -5.31 -11.89 -1.80
C ILE A 40 -3.91 -12.20 -1.25
N THR A 41 -3.69 -13.44 -0.81
CA THR A 41 -2.44 -13.84 -0.18
C THR A 41 -1.25 -13.69 -1.13
N PHE A 42 -1.37 -14.18 -2.37
CA PHE A 42 -0.31 -14.05 -3.37
C PHE A 42 -0.11 -12.61 -3.84
N ALA A 43 -1.17 -11.86 -4.08
CA ALA A 43 -1.09 -10.50 -4.57
C ALA A 43 -0.45 -9.56 -3.54
N TRP A 44 -0.76 -9.69 -2.24
CA TRP A 44 -0.05 -8.93 -1.20
C TRP A 44 1.44 -9.26 -1.15
N GLY A 45 1.80 -10.54 -1.24
CA GLY A 45 3.20 -10.97 -1.31
C GLY A 45 3.93 -10.35 -2.51
N LEU A 46 3.32 -10.41 -3.70
CA LEU A 46 3.87 -9.81 -4.91
C LEU A 46 3.92 -8.28 -4.85
N ALA A 47 2.92 -7.63 -4.24
CA ALA A 47 2.89 -6.18 -4.05
C ALA A 47 4.07 -5.69 -3.20
N VAL A 48 4.40 -6.41 -2.12
CA VAL A 48 5.60 -6.14 -1.32
C VAL A 48 6.86 -6.31 -2.17
N VAL A 49 6.98 -7.40 -2.92
CA VAL A 49 8.15 -7.63 -3.80
C VAL A 49 8.32 -6.49 -4.80
N MET A 50 7.24 -6.07 -5.47
CA MET A 50 7.28 -4.95 -6.41
C MET A 50 7.67 -3.64 -5.71
N GLY A 51 7.11 -3.35 -4.54
CA GLY A 51 7.49 -2.18 -3.74
C GLY A 51 8.97 -2.19 -3.35
N VAL A 52 9.52 -3.36 -3.01
CA VAL A 52 10.94 -3.54 -2.72
C VAL A 52 11.81 -3.30 -3.95
N TYR A 53 11.41 -3.79 -5.13
CA TYR A 53 12.15 -3.50 -6.37
C TYR A 53 12.15 -2.01 -6.74
N VAL A 54 11.08 -1.29 -6.41
CA VAL A 54 10.98 0.16 -6.62
C VAL A 54 11.87 0.94 -5.66
N ALA A 55 11.84 0.60 -4.37
CA ALA A 55 12.45 1.41 -3.33
C ALA A 55 13.87 0.96 -2.91
N GLY A 56 14.19 -0.32 -3.10
CA GLY A 56 15.33 -0.98 -2.44
C GLY A 56 16.69 -0.42 -2.80
N GLY A 57 16.87 0.03 -4.04
CA GLY A 57 18.14 0.61 -4.51
C GLY A 57 18.47 1.97 -3.87
N LEU A 58 17.48 2.68 -3.32
CA LEU A 58 17.64 4.05 -2.82
C LEU A 58 17.46 4.16 -1.30
N SER A 59 16.35 3.69 -0.76
CA SER A 59 15.97 3.90 0.65
C SER A 59 16.21 2.71 1.57
N GLY A 60 16.43 1.51 1.00
CA GLY A 60 16.36 0.24 1.72
C GLY A 60 14.98 -0.39 1.74
N ALA A 61 13.99 0.22 1.06
CA ALA A 61 12.62 -0.28 0.90
C ALA A 61 11.94 -0.61 2.24
N HIS A 62 11.83 0.37 3.12
CA HIS A 62 11.06 0.20 4.34
C HIS A 62 9.58 0.04 4.00
N ILE A 63 9.07 0.92 3.13
CA ILE A 63 7.71 0.96 2.57
C ILE A 63 6.59 0.78 3.61
N ASN A 64 6.92 1.06 4.87
CA ASN A 64 6.11 0.76 6.05
C ASN A 64 6.65 1.53 7.27
N PRO A 65 5.79 2.29 7.98
CA PRO A 65 6.19 3.00 9.19
C PRO A 65 6.75 2.10 10.30
N ALA A 66 6.17 0.92 10.50
CA ALA A 66 6.62 -0.02 11.52
C ALA A 66 8.01 -0.58 11.20
N VAL A 67 8.29 -0.89 9.93
CA VAL A 67 9.63 -1.32 9.49
C VAL A 67 10.64 -0.20 9.68
N THR A 68 10.26 1.05 9.35
CA THR A 68 11.10 2.24 9.56
C THR A 68 11.48 2.42 11.02
N ILE A 69 10.51 2.31 11.93
CA ILE A 69 10.74 2.42 13.36
C ILE A 69 11.60 1.25 13.85
N ALA A 70 11.35 0.02 13.39
CA ALA A 70 12.12 -1.16 13.80
C ALA A 70 13.60 -1.03 13.39
N LEU A 71 13.88 -0.56 12.17
CA LEU A 71 15.24 -0.34 11.68
C LEU A 71 15.94 0.81 12.41
N ALA A 72 15.21 1.88 12.76
CA ALA A 72 15.76 2.94 13.60
C ALA A 72 16.08 2.47 15.03
N ALA A 73 15.20 1.65 15.62
CA ALA A 73 15.41 1.06 16.94
C ALA A 73 16.60 0.09 16.97
N ARG A 74 16.85 -0.62 15.85
CA ARG A 74 18.02 -1.50 15.68
C ARG A 74 19.32 -0.74 15.37
N GLY A 75 19.24 0.55 15.05
CA GLY A 75 20.39 1.41 14.74
C GLY A 75 20.77 1.46 13.25
N ASP A 76 19.98 0.86 12.35
CA ASP A 76 20.25 0.84 10.91
C ASP A 76 19.72 2.09 10.18
N LEU A 77 18.85 2.86 10.82
CA LEU A 77 18.34 4.13 10.30
C LEU A 77 18.55 5.25 11.32
N PRO A 78 19.15 6.40 10.93
CA PRO A 78 19.20 7.58 11.80
C PRO A 78 17.80 8.06 12.17
N TRP A 79 17.54 8.31 13.46
CA TRP A 79 16.24 8.78 13.95
C TRP A 79 15.70 10.03 13.24
N GLY A 80 16.58 10.93 12.77
CA GLY A 80 16.19 12.12 12.00
C GLY A 80 15.54 11.82 10.65
N LYS A 81 15.68 10.60 10.12
CA LYS A 81 15.03 10.15 8.87
C LYS A 81 13.67 9.49 9.08
N VAL A 82 13.34 9.09 10.31
CA VAL A 82 12.14 8.31 10.62
C VAL A 82 10.86 9.06 10.24
N LEU A 83 10.69 10.29 10.76
CA LEU A 83 9.49 11.06 10.46
C LEU A 83 9.37 11.40 8.96
N PRO A 84 10.42 11.87 8.26
CA PRO A 84 10.38 12.04 6.81
C PRO A 84 9.96 10.79 6.03
N TYR A 85 10.53 9.61 6.38
CA TYR A 85 10.18 8.34 5.74
C TYR A 85 8.71 7.99 5.95
N ILE A 86 8.21 8.10 7.20
CA ILE A 86 6.81 7.83 7.53
C ILE A 86 5.88 8.74 6.74
N LEU A 87 6.18 10.03 6.63
CA LEU A 87 5.36 10.95 5.85
C LEU A 87 5.34 10.56 4.36
N ALA A 88 6.49 10.22 3.78
CA ALA A 88 6.56 9.76 2.40
C ALA A 88 5.74 8.47 2.18
N GLN A 89 5.85 7.50 3.08
CA GLN A 89 5.10 6.25 3.05
C GLN A 89 3.59 6.51 3.17
N VAL A 90 3.15 7.33 4.11
CA VAL A 90 1.73 7.64 4.32
C VAL A 90 1.14 8.33 3.10
N VAL A 91 1.81 9.33 2.54
CA VAL A 91 1.35 10.00 1.31
C VAL A 91 1.33 9.01 0.13
N GLY A 92 2.31 8.11 0.04
CA GLY A 92 2.34 7.03 -0.95
C GLY A 92 1.16 6.07 -0.81
N ALA A 93 0.85 5.67 0.42
CA ALA A 93 -0.28 4.80 0.73
C ALA A 93 -1.62 5.44 0.33
N PHE A 94 -1.84 6.71 0.68
CA PHE A 94 -3.04 7.44 0.26
C PHE A 94 -3.13 7.59 -1.26
N ALA A 95 -2.01 7.82 -1.95
CA ALA A 95 -1.99 7.88 -3.40
C ALA A 95 -2.34 6.51 -4.03
N GLY A 96 -1.76 5.42 -3.52
CA GLY A 96 -2.06 4.06 -3.97
C GLY A 96 -3.52 3.67 -3.75
N ALA A 97 -4.05 3.91 -2.54
CA ALA A 97 -5.46 3.68 -2.23
C ALA A 97 -6.38 4.58 -3.08
N GLY A 98 -5.99 5.83 -3.32
CA GLY A 98 -6.71 6.75 -4.20
C GLY A 98 -6.82 6.25 -5.64
N LEU A 99 -5.76 5.63 -6.18
CA LEU A 99 -5.81 5.00 -7.50
C LEU A 99 -6.81 3.85 -7.54
N VAL A 100 -6.85 3.02 -6.50
CA VAL A 100 -7.84 1.93 -6.38
C VAL A 100 -9.25 2.49 -6.29
N LEU A 101 -9.48 3.55 -5.53
CA LEU A 101 -10.80 4.20 -5.44
C LEU A 101 -11.25 4.77 -6.79
N ILE A 102 -10.34 5.36 -7.57
CA ILE A 102 -10.66 5.87 -8.91
C ILE A 102 -11.05 4.74 -9.86
N ASP A 103 -10.35 3.61 -9.81
CA ASP A 103 -10.57 2.47 -10.72
C ASP A 103 -11.76 1.56 -10.31
N MET A 104 -11.90 1.32 -9.00
CA MET A 104 -12.81 0.32 -8.42
C MET A 104 -13.95 0.93 -7.59
N GLY A 105 -13.96 2.24 -7.35
CA GLY A 105 -14.97 2.92 -6.52
C GLY A 105 -16.41 2.63 -6.93
N PRO A 106 -16.80 2.82 -8.21
CA PRO A 106 -18.16 2.52 -8.66
C PRO A 106 -18.59 1.06 -8.43
N GLN A 107 -17.67 0.12 -8.58
CA GLN A 107 -17.90 -1.32 -8.42
C GLN A 107 -18.08 -1.68 -6.94
N ILE A 108 -17.27 -1.07 -6.06
CA ILE A 108 -17.39 -1.21 -4.61
C ILE A 108 -18.74 -0.66 -4.14
N ASP A 109 -19.12 0.54 -4.57
CA ASP A 109 -20.38 1.17 -4.19
C ASP A 109 -21.60 0.38 -4.67
N ALA A 110 -21.58 -0.07 -5.93
CA ALA A 110 -22.65 -0.89 -6.49
C ALA A 110 -22.84 -2.19 -5.69
N LYS A 111 -21.74 -2.84 -5.30
CA LYS A 111 -21.78 -4.04 -4.47
C LYS A 111 -22.32 -3.75 -3.07
N ALA A 112 -21.89 -2.65 -2.44
CA ALA A 112 -22.37 -2.24 -1.12
C ALA A 112 -23.88 -1.95 -1.11
N GLN A 113 -24.40 -1.29 -2.15
CA GLN A 113 -25.83 -1.03 -2.31
C GLN A 113 -26.63 -2.33 -2.50
N ALA A 114 -26.14 -3.24 -3.35
CA ALA A 114 -26.79 -4.53 -3.59
C ALA A 114 -26.89 -5.37 -2.30
N LEU A 115 -25.83 -5.41 -1.50
CA LEU A 115 -25.84 -6.09 -0.20
C LEU A 115 -26.80 -5.43 0.80
N THR A 116 -26.86 -4.09 0.80
CA THR A 116 -27.79 -3.34 1.66
C THR A 116 -29.24 -3.64 1.30
N GLN A 117 -29.57 -3.70 0.02
CA GLN A 117 -30.92 -4.04 -0.44
C GLN A 117 -31.29 -5.47 -0.07
N ALA A 118 -30.40 -6.44 -0.36
CA ALA A 118 -30.63 -7.84 -0.02
C ALA A 118 -30.86 -8.05 1.49
N THR A 119 -30.18 -7.27 2.34
CA THR A 119 -30.39 -7.33 3.80
C THR A 119 -31.77 -6.81 4.21
N LYS A 120 -32.29 -5.77 3.53
CA LYS A 120 -33.64 -5.25 3.78
C LYS A 120 -34.73 -6.22 3.33
N ASP A 121 -34.52 -6.93 2.24
CA ASP A 121 -35.50 -7.90 1.70
C ASP A 121 -35.66 -9.14 2.61
N LEU A 122 -34.71 -9.37 3.53
CA LEU A 122 -34.72 -10.47 4.51
C LEU A 122 -35.37 -10.10 5.85
N ALA A 123 -35.68 -8.81 6.09
CA ALA A 123 -36.21 -8.27 7.34
C ALA A 123 -37.71 -7.99 7.25
#